data_AF-A0A3S8W205-F1
#
_entry.id   AF-A0A3S8W205-F1
#
_cell.length_a   1.000
_cell.length_b   1.000
_cell.length_c   1.000
_cell.angle_alpha   90.00
_cell.angle_beta   90.00
_cell.angle_gamma   90.00
#
_symmetry.space_group_name_H-M   'P 1'
#
loop_
_entity.id
_entity.type
_entity.pdbx_description
1 polymer ?
#
loop_
_entity_poly.entity_id
_entity_poly.type
_entity_poly.pdbx_seq_one_letter_code
_entity_poly.pdbx_strand_id
1 'polypeptide(L)'
;MPPGDAERATRTAQVPAQPGSGDSGTRGTPAAGEAAAANVPPASGTAGGPPGSGEPSGSGAARPGGEPSGSVAPGAEPASASAPEPPDPAVEFARRRDGFAAGEGVPAGVAHSPGASRQWVSDELTRSADTLAARGAAAGGTWPASLWRRSLYVIGAGLLALLLVIGLTALGPGWTRARTAALLAAVLTAGLLAGAAWLNRARGGLLAPVAGEDGRLSTGRAAAGAWTLLAGYALLHLALALALADGSAARDRLLDGLGWSGSGAGAGGAAGLVVTVAVVWAAALGARAVVAYRLRSGGLTKTRAARPRGADLLTDDAGRAAAVDVQYVVVSAAALLFALVQLGRRPEQLPGLPWGVAALVAVSAAVHLAARLVDGGRPAVLSVVRVREPGDLHTAIRTGDDIEVRGTGFVPPGAESPELLARVVVRIGAVHVHVPLVPVPGGFANPAATRLTVPVPVDVEPGRTELRVVTAGGAESAPYLLDIVD
;
A
#
# COMPACT_ATOMS: atom_id res chain seq x y z
N MET A 1 -17.35 -61.81 -21.85
CA MET A 1 -17.09 -62.18 -23.25
C MET A 1 -18.37 -61.94 -24.06
N PRO A 2 -18.27 -61.36 -25.26
CA PRO A 2 -19.35 -60.76 -26.07
C PRO A 2 -19.94 -61.80 -27.06
N PRO A 3 -20.86 -61.47 -28.00
CA PRO A 3 -20.71 -60.56 -29.17
C PRO A 3 -21.89 -59.54 -29.27
N GLY A 4 -21.92 -58.48 -30.09
CA GLY A 4 -21.15 -58.07 -31.27
C GLY A 4 -22.13 -57.54 -32.35
N ASP A 5 -22.14 -56.20 -32.50
CA ASP A 5 -22.48 -55.32 -33.64
C ASP A 5 -23.70 -55.54 -34.57
N ALA A 6 -24.53 -54.49 -34.74
CA ALA A 6 -25.00 -54.03 -36.07
C ALA A 6 -25.60 -52.60 -36.05
N GLU A 7 -24.90 -51.71 -36.77
CA GLU A 7 -25.36 -50.63 -37.66
C GLU A 7 -26.22 -49.41 -37.22
N ARG A 8 -25.53 -48.26 -37.27
CA ARG A 8 -25.80 -47.04 -38.10
C ARG A 8 -27.25 -46.55 -38.27
N ALA A 9 -27.49 -45.31 -37.81
CA ALA A 9 -28.05 -44.25 -38.66
C ALA A 9 -27.80 -42.84 -38.07
N THR A 10 -27.02 -42.05 -38.80
CA THR A 10 -26.87 -40.60 -38.72
C THR A 10 -28.18 -39.87 -38.99
N ARG A 11 -28.59 -38.92 -38.12
CA ARG A 11 -29.50 -37.83 -38.49
C ARG A 11 -29.18 -36.53 -37.74
N THR A 12 -28.75 -35.58 -38.56
CA THR A 12 -28.73 -34.12 -38.47
C THR A 12 -29.78 -33.53 -37.52
N ALA A 13 -29.35 -32.74 -36.54
CA ALA A 13 -30.24 -31.89 -35.73
C ALA A 13 -30.11 -30.43 -36.15
N GLN A 14 -31.27 -29.86 -36.48
CA GLN A 14 -31.53 -28.50 -36.95
C GLN A 14 -31.14 -27.42 -35.94
N VAL A 15 -30.55 -26.35 -36.47
CA VAL A 15 -30.44 -25.02 -35.86
C VAL A 15 -31.80 -24.31 -36.03
N PRO A 16 -32.44 -23.81 -34.96
CA PRO A 16 -33.61 -22.96 -35.10
C PRO A 16 -33.22 -21.51 -35.43
N ALA A 17 -33.97 -20.95 -36.39
CA ALA A 17 -33.83 -19.62 -36.96
C ALA A 17 -34.19 -18.50 -35.96
N GLN A 18 -33.44 -17.40 -36.03
CA GLN A 18 -33.84 -16.10 -35.50
C GLN A 18 -34.83 -15.41 -36.45
N PRO A 19 -35.89 -14.76 -35.92
CA PRO A 19 -36.62 -13.75 -36.68
C PRO A 19 -36.20 -12.33 -36.29
N GLY A 20 -35.84 -11.55 -37.32
CA GLY A 20 -36.64 -10.38 -37.68
C GLY A 20 -36.42 -9.08 -36.90
N SER A 21 -35.60 -8.22 -37.51
CA SER A 21 -35.46 -6.78 -37.31
C SER A 21 -36.66 -5.95 -37.76
N GLY A 22 -36.85 -4.79 -37.10
CA GLY A 22 -37.56 -3.59 -37.58
C GLY A 22 -38.63 -3.09 -36.61
N ASP A 23 -38.85 -1.81 -36.36
CA ASP A 23 -38.23 -0.53 -36.75
C ASP A 23 -38.97 0.58 -35.95
N SER A 24 -38.34 1.75 -35.75
CA SER A 24 -38.94 3.06 -35.38
C SER A 24 -39.70 3.17 -34.04
N GLY A 25 -39.62 4.20 -33.19
CA GLY A 25 -39.04 5.54 -33.21
C GLY A 25 -39.87 6.41 -32.24
N THR A 26 -39.24 7.24 -31.41
CA THR A 26 -39.74 8.51 -30.78
C THR A 26 -38.74 8.93 -29.68
N ARG A 27 -37.86 9.91 -29.91
CA ARG A 27 -38.00 11.35 -29.59
C ARG A 27 -38.35 11.69 -28.13
N GLY A 28 -37.41 12.36 -27.45
CA GLY A 28 -37.65 13.13 -26.22
C GLY A 28 -36.36 13.53 -25.47
N THR A 29 -35.69 14.60 -25.94
CA THR A 29 -35.05 15.77 -25.23
C THR A 29 -34.56 15.70 -23.75
N PRO A 30 -33.71 16.64 -23.24
CA PRO A 30 -33.06 17.81 -23.86
C PRO A 30 -31.57 18.10 -23.46
N ALA A 31 -31.02 19.10 -24.15
CA ALA A 31 -30.13 20.18 -23.69
C ALA A 31 -28.78 19.87 -22.99
N ALA A 32 -27.72 20.08 -23.76
CA ALA A 32 -26.41 20.51 -23.29
C ALA A 32 -26.51 21.91 -22.65
N GLY A 33 -26.01 22.01 -21.41
CA GLY A 33 -25.80 23.26 -20.69
C GLY A 33 -24.31 23.60 -20.69
N GLU A 34 -24.01 24.67 -21.40
CA GLU A 34 -22.74 25.38 -21.52
C GLU A 34 -22.49 26.23 -20.25
N ALA A 35 -21.30 26.11 -19.64
CA ALA A 35 -20.78 27.06 -18.64
C ALA A 35 -19.24 27.02 -18.76
N ALA A 36 -18.63 27.88 -19.57
CA ALA A 36 -18.35 29.30 -19.33
C ALA A 36 -17.24 29.52 -18.29
N ALA A 37 -16.14 30.05 -18.84
CA ALA A 37 -14.90 30.48 -18.21
C ALA A 37 -15.08 31.44 -17.03
N ALA A 38 -14.18 31.34 -16.06
CA ALA A 38 -13.87 32.43 -15.13
C ALA A 38 -12.42 32.88 -15.34
N ASN A 39 -12.32 34.08 -15.94
CA ASN A 39 -11.13 34.91 -16.08
C ASN A 39 -10.52 35.24 -14.71
N VAL A 40 -9.19 35.14 -14.59
CA VAL A 40 -8.41 35.82 -13.55
C VAL A 40 -7.67 36.98 -14.22
N PRO A 41 -7.80 38.23 -13.73
CA PRO A 41 -7.25 39.43 -14.38
C PRO A 41 -5.75 39.60 -14.10
N PRO A 42 -5.01 40.29 -14.99
CA PRO A 42 -3.62 40.68 -14.74
C PRO A 42 -3.57 41.95 -13.88
N ALA A 43 -2.73 41.94 -12.84
CA ALA A 43 -2.40 43.13 -12.08
C ALA A 43 -1.23 43.88 -12.76
N SER A 44 -1.52 45.07 -13.28
CA SER A 44 -0.62 46.23 -13.30
C SER A 44 -0.25 46.58 -11.85
N GLY A 45 0.95 46.99 -11.46
CA GLY A 45 1.92 47.90 -12.04
C GLY A 45 2.34 48.84 -10.90
N THR A 46 3.63 48.97 -10.60
CA THR A 46 4.17 50.10 -9.83
C THR A 46 5.66 50.26 -10.10
N ALA A 47 6.04 51.51 -10.33
CA ALA A 47 7.35 51.97 -10.79
C ALA A 47 8.18 52.56 -9.63
N GLY A 48 9.49 52.73 -9.91
CA GLY A 48 10.49 53.47 -9.11
C GLY A 48 11.43 52.52 -8.36
N GLY A 49 12.76 52.57 -8.42
CA GLY A 49 13.80 53.48 -8.93
C GLY A 49 15.11 53.07 -8.20
N PRO A 50 16.33 53.21 -8.77
CA PRO A 50 17.56 52.59 -8.24
C PRO A 50 18.45 53.61 -7.47
N PRO A 51 19.72 53.30 -7.12
CA PRO A 51 20.15 52.68 -5.86
C PRO A 51 21.01 53.63 -4.98
N GLY A 52 21.03 53.39 -3.67
CA GLY A 52 21.87 54.10 -2.71
C GLY A 52 23.10 53.29 -2.29
N SER A 53 24.28 53.77 -2.70
CA SER A 53 25.61 53.36 -2.24
C SER A 53 25.88 53.82 -0.79
N GLY A 54 26.51 52.97 0.01
CA GLY A 54 27.08 53.36 1.30
C GLY A 54 28.09 52.33 1.81
N GLU A 55 29.37 52.67 1.66
CA GLU A 55 30.50 52.07 2.39
C GLU A 55 30.30 52.20 3.91
N PRO A 56 31.06 51.42 4.70
CA PRO A 56 31.93 52.13 5.63
C PRO A 56 33.36 51.58 5.66
N SER A 57 34.29 52.52 5.49
CA SER A 57 35.71 52.42 5.83
C SER A 57 35.96 53.10 7.18
N GLY A 58 36.97 52.62 7.93
CA GLY A 58 37.54 53.28 9.12
C GLY A 58 37.37 52.43 10.38
N SER A 59 38.34 51.65 10.86
CA SER A 59 39.74 51.95 11.24
C SER A 59 39.87 53.00 12.35
N GLY A 60 40.46 52.59 13.48
CA GLY A 60 40.79 53.42 14.65
C GLY A 60 40.80 52.56 15.92
N ALA A 61 41.79 51.72 16.18
CA ALA A 61 43.12 52.05 16.71
C ALA A 61 43.12 52.53 18.20
N ALA A 62 43.71 51.66 19.03
CA ALA A 62 44.73 51.95 20.07
C ALA A 62 44.35 52.18 21.55
N ARG A 63 44.82 51.19 22.35
CA ARG A 63 45.56 51.27 23.65
C ARG A 63 44.76 51.45 24.96
N PRO A 64 45.35 51.16 26.14
CA PRO A 64 46.16 49.99 26.55
C PRO A 64 45.79 49.47 27.97
N GLY A 65 46.31 48.28 28.33
CA GLY A 65 46.85 47.95 29.66
C GLY A 65 45.97 48.08 30.93
N GLY A 66 45.68 46.94 31.56
CA GLY A 66 45.22 46.91 32.96
C GLY A 66 44.74 45.53 33.42
N GLU A 67 45.67 44.65 33.79
CA GLU A 67 45.46 43.69 34.89
C GLU A 67 46.01 44.34 36.17
N PRO A 68 45.59 43.99 37.42
CA PRO A 68 45.14 42.65 37.83
C PRO A 68 44.01 42.59 38.90
N SER A 69 43.61 41.34 39.19
CA SER A 69 43.02 40.84 40.45
C SER A 69 41.58 41.23 40.81
N GLY A 70 40.71 40.21 40.83
CA GLY A 70 39.37 40.29 41.42
C GLY A 70 38.67 38.94 41.43
N SER A 71 38.52 38.38 42.62
CA SER A 71 37.89 37.10 42.98
C SER A 71 36.38 37.01 42.66
N VAL A 72 35.89 35.76 42.58
CA VAL A 72 34.49 35.26 42.77
C VAL A 72 33.58 35.12 41.53
N ALA A 73 33.36 33.86 41.10
CA ALA A 73 32.06 33.13 41.05
C ALA A 73 32.06 32.04 39.95
N PRO A 74 31.66 30.78 40.22
CA PRO A 74 31.41 29.80 39.16
C PRO A 74 30.05 30.10 38.53
N GLY A 75 30.06 30.94 37.50
CA GLY A 75 28.89 31.24 36.68
C GLY A 75 28.84 30.32 35.47
N ALA A 76 27.74 29.58 35.35
CA ALA A 76 27.11 29.09 34.13
C ALA A 76 28.04 28.46 33.07
N GLU A 77 28.05 27.13 33.03
CA GLU A 77 28.34 26.42 31.78
C GLU A 77 27.45 26.99 30.67
N PRO A 78 28.01 27.39 29.51
CA PRO A 78 27.19 27.74 28.37
C PRO A 78 26.42 26.50 27.97
N ALA A 79 25.09 26.58 28.09
CA ALA A 79 24.18 25.62 27.50
C ALA A 79 24.66 25.35 26.07
N SER A 80 25.10 24.12 25.83
CA SER A 80 25.45 23.62 24.52
C SER A 80 24.24 23.83 23.63
N ALA A 81 24.27 24.91 22.85
CA ALA A 81 23.31 25.16 21.79
C ALA A 81 23.31 23.91 20.94
N SER A 82 22.22 23.15 21.04
CA SER A 82 22.04 21.92 20.30
C SER A 82 22.27 22.28 18.84
N ALA A 83 23.30 21.68 18.23
CA ALA A 83 23.60 21.90 16.82
C ALA A 83 22.29 21.77 16.03
N PRO A 84 21.99 22.68 15.09
CA PRO A 84 20.75 22.62 14.34
C PRO A 84 20.62 21.23 13.75
N GLU A 85 19.51 20.56 14.08
CA GLU A 85 19.22 19.22 13.62
C GLU A 85 19.36 19.22 12.08
N PRO A 86 20.16 18.31 11.51
CA PRO A 86 20.36 18.31 10.06
C PRO A 86 19.00 18.20 9.37
N PRO A 87 18.78 18.96 8.28
CA PRO A 87 17.49 18.96 7.60
C PRO A 87 17.11 17.54 7.14
N ASP A 88 15.82 17.24 7.19
CA ASP A 88 15.29 15.94 6.76
C ASP A 88 15.80 15.62 5.33
N PRO A 89 16.48 14.48 5.12
CA PRO A 89 17.06 14.12 3.83
C PRO A 89 16.01 14.06 2.70
N ALA A 90 14.73 13.81 3.01
CA ALA A 90 13.66 13.86 2.02
C ALA A 90 13.37 15.30 1.56
N VAL A 91 13.45 16.27 2.47
CA VAL A 91 13.27 17.70 2.18
C VAL A 91 14.46 18.22 1.37
N GLU A 92 15.66 17.79 1.71
CA GLU A 92 16.86 18.11 0.93
C GLU A 92 16.77 17.58 -0.50
N PHE A 93 16.36 16.33 -0.67
CA PHE A 93 16.13 15.74 -1.99
C PHE A 93 15.07 16.50 -2.78
N ALA A 94 13.92 16.83 -2.15
CA ALA A 94 12.85 17.57 -2.79
C ALA A 94 13.31 18.96 -3.25
N ARG A 95 14.06 19.68 -2.40
CA ARG A 95 14.65 20.97 -2.76
C ARG A 95 15.59 20.86 -3.96
N ARG A 96 16.43 19.82 -3.98
CA ARG A 96 17.37 19.59 -5.09
C ARG A 96 16.64 19.29 -6.40
N ARG A 97 15.61 18.43 -6.35
CA ARG A 97 14.73 18.14 -7.50
C ARG A 97 14.07 19.40 -8.02
N ASP A 98 13.49 20.21 -7.14
CA ASP A 98 12.77 21.42 -7.52
C ASP A 98 13.73 22.50 -8.07
N GLY A 99 14.96 22.58 -7.54
CA GLY A 99 16.03 23.39 -8.11
C GLY A 99 16.41 22.97 -9.53
N PHE A 100 16.59 21.66 -9.78
CA PHE A 100 16.83 21.17 -11.14
C PHE A 100 15.63 21.41 -12.07
N ALA A 101 14.40 21.33 -11.57
CA ALA A 101 13.21 21.68 -12.34
C ALA A 101 13.18 23.18 -12.72
N ALA A 102 13.79 24.05 -11.91
CA ALA A 102 13.98 25.48 -12.21
C ALA A 102 15.23 25.76 -13.08
N GLY A 103 16.00 24.73 -13.45
CA GLY A 103 17.24 24.87 -14.22
C GLY A 103 18.48 25.23 -13.38
N GLU A 104 18.38 25.20 -12.06
CA GLU A 104 19.48 25.51 -11.15
C GLU A 104 20.45 24.32 -11.00
N GLY A 105 21.74 24.60 -10.81
CA GLY A 105 22.73 23.58 -10.44
C GLY A 105 23.24 22.67 -11.57
N VAL A 106 22.85 22.92 -12.82
CA VAL A 106 23.38 22.21 -14.01
C VAL A 106 24.77 22.77 -14.36
N PRO A 107 25.82 21.93 -14.51
CA PRO A 107 27.15 22.41 -14.87
C PRO A 107 27.18 23.08 -16.26
N ALA A 108 27.94 24.17 -16.37
CA ALA A 108 28.08 24.91 -17.62
C ALA A 108 28.58 24.06 -18.80
N GLY A 109 29.41 23.03 -18.52
CA GLY A 109 29.95 22.13 -19.54
C GLY A 109 28.93 21.18 -20.18
N VAL A 110 27.75 20.98 -19.57
CA VAL A 110 26.65 20.19 -20.18
C VAL A 110 25.47 21.07 -20.60
N ALA A 111 25.35 22.27 -20.02
CA ALA A 111 24.28 23.24 -20.28
C ALA A 111 24.11 23.61 -21.76
N HIS A 112 25.17 23.51 -22.56
CA HIS A 112 25.14 23.79 -24.01
C HIS A 112 24.36 22.75 -24.85
N SER A 113 24.02 21.59 -24.28
CA SER A 113 23.32 20.51 -24.96
C SER A 113 22.12 20.09 -24.12
N PRO A 114 20.88 20.26 -24.61
CA PRO A 114 19.67 19.86 -23.89
C PRO A 114 19.68 18.37 -23.52
N GLY A 115 20.13 17.50 -24.42
CA GLY A 115 20.26 16.07 -24.17
C GLY A 115 21.26 15.74 -23.06
N ALA A 116 22.47 16.34 -23.13
CA ALA A 116 23.50 16.13 -22.12
C ALA A 116 23.09 16.67 -20.73
N SER A 117 22.41 17.81 -20.69
CA SER A 117 21.88 18.40 -19.46
C SER A 117 20.83 17.49 -18.82
N ARG A 118 19.87 16.97 -19.60
CA ARG A 118 18.84 16.04 -19.10
C ARG A 118 19.45 14.76 -18.55
N GLN A 119 20.40 14.17 -19.28
CA GLN A 119 21.07 12.94 -18.83
C GLN A 119 21.83 13.18 -17.52
N TRP A 120 22.60 14.27 -17.44
CA TRP A 120 23.33 14.62 -16.22
C TRP A 120 22.39 14.83 -15.01
N VAL A 121 21.28 15.57 -15.20
CA VAL A 121 20.27 15.79 -14.15
C VAL A 121 19.65 14.47 -13.71
N SER A 122 19.31 13.59 -14.67
CA SER A 122 18.76 12.27 -14.39
C SER A 122 19.73 11.41 -13.56
N ASP A 123 21.01 11.38 -13.93
CA ASP A 123 22.04 10.61 -13.22
C ASP A 123 22.27 11.13 -11.79
N GLU A 124 22.28 12.45 -11.63
CA GLU A 124 22.43 13.09 -10.33
C GLU A 124 21.24 12.83 -9.39
N LEU A 125 20.02 12.90 -9.94
CA LEU A 125 18.79 12.59 -9.20
C LEU A 125 18.70 11.09 -8.87
N THR A 126 19.13 10.22 -9.77
CA THR A 126 19.22 8.78 -9.52
C THR A 126 20.17 8.48 -8.36
N ARG A 127 21.40 9.01 -8.40
CA ARG A 127 22.38 8.83 -7.32
C ARG A 127 21.89 9.38 -5.97
N SER A 128 21.22 10.53 -6.00
CA SER A 128 20.61 11.13 -4.81
C SER A 128 19.47 10.27 -4.25
N ALA A 129 18.65 9.71 -5.14
CA ALA A 129 17.55 8.82 -4.77
C ALA A 129 18.05 7.53 -4.14
N ASP A 130 19.10 6.92 -4.70
CA ASP A 130 19.73 5.73 -4.13
C ASP A 130 20.30 5.99 -2.73
N THR A 131 20.91 7.17 -2.55
CA THR A 131 21.42 7.59 -1.23
C THR A 131 20.29 7.78 -0.22
N LEU A 132 19.18 8.41 -0.63
CA LEU A 132 17.99 8.58 0.20
C LEU A 132 17.37 7.22 0.58
N ALA A 133 17.27 6.31 -0.39
CA ALA A 133 16.78 4.95 -0.19
C ALA A 133 17.66 4.16 0.78
N ALA A 134 18.99 4.21 0.63
CA ALA A 134 19.93 3.56 1.52
C ALA A 134 19.82 4.09 2.97
N ARG A 135 19.71 5.41 3.14
CA ARG A 135 19.47 6.03 4.45
C ARG A 135 18.12 5.60 5.05
N GLY A 136 17.07 5.55 4.22
CA GLY A 136 15.74 5.07 4.63
C GLY A 136 15.76 3.61 5.07
N ALA A 137 16.48 2.74 4.35
CA ALA A 137 16.65 1.34 4.71
C ALA A 137 17.42 1.17 6.03
N ALA A 138 18.50 1.94 6.23
CA ALA A 138 19.26 1.93 7.48
C ALA A 138 18.42 2.40 8.69
N ALA A 139 17.66 3.48 8.54
CA ALA A 139 16.73 3.95 9.57
C ALA A 139 15.61 2.92 9.83
N GLY A 140 15.15 2.23 8.78
CA GLY A 140 14.16 1.16 8.84
C GLY A 140 14.60 -0.03 9.71
N GLY A 141 15.90 -0.32 9.85
CA GLY A 141 16.40 -1.40 10.71
C GLY A 141 16.12 -1.21 12.21
N THR A 142 15.96 0.03 12.67
CA THR A 142 15.65 0.34 14.09
C THR A 142 14.15 0.22 14.41
N TRP A 143 13.31 0.25 13.38
CA TRP A 143 11.86 0.29 13.51
C TRP A 143 11.22 -1.04 13.99
N PRO A 144 11.62 -2.23 13.49
CA PRO A 144 11.15 -3.52 14.03
C PRO A 144 11.45 -3.65 15.53
N ALA A 145 12.61 -3.14 15.97
CA ALA A 145 13.03 -3.14 17.37
C ALA A 145 12.16 -2.22 18.25
N SER A 146 11.63 -1.12 17.71
CA SER A 146 10.65 -0.29 18.44
C SER A 146 9.24 -0.90 18.43
N LEU A 147 8.86 -1.58 17.36
CA LEU A 147 7.50 -2.10 17.21
C LEU A 147 7.16 -3.23 18.16
N TRP A 148 8.07 -4.17 18.41
CA TRP A 148 7.76 -5.28 19.32
C TRP A 148 7.50 -4.75 20.73
N ARG A 149 8.25 -3.73 21.19
CA ARG A 149 7.99 -3.04 22.46
C ARG A 149 6.62 -2.37 22.47
N ARG A 150 6.27 -1.64 21.40
CA ARG A 150 4.94 -1.05 21.24
C ARG A 150 3.84 -2.11 21.25
N SER A 151 4.08 -3.28 20.65
CA SER A 151 3.14 -4.40 20.66
C SER A 151 2.87 -4.89 22.09
N LEU A 152 3.90 -4.99 22.93
CA LEU A 152 3.74 -5.32 24.35
C LEU A 152 2.94 -4.26 25.11
N TYR A 153 3.18 -2.97 24.86
CA TYR A 153 2.37 -1.91 25.47
C TYR A 153 0.91 -1.99 25.05
N VAL A 154 0.62 -2.27 23.78
CA VAL A 154 -0.76 -2.45 23.29
C VAL A 154 -1.44 -3.67 23.92
N ILE A 155 -0.73 -4.81 23.99
CA ILE A 155 -1.24 -6.02 24.68
C ILE A 155 -1.53 -5.71 26.15
N GLY A 156 -0.59 -5.07 26.85
CA GLY A 156 -0.73 -4.72 28.27
C GLY A 156 -1.86 -3.71 28.52
N ALA A 157 -1.99 -2.70 27.66
CA ALA A 157 -3.10 -1.75 27.72
C ALA A 157 -4.45 -2.43 27.48
N GLY A 158 -4.53 -3.38 26.54
CA GLY A 158 -5.74 -4.17 26.28
C GLY A 158 -6.13 -5.04 27.47
N LEU A 159 -5.17 -5.72 28.09
CA LEU A 159 -5.36 -6.48 29.33
C LEU A 159 -5.87 -5.59 30.47
N LEU A 160 -5.23 -4.43 30.66
CA LEU A 160 -5.63 -3.47 31.70
C LEU A 160 -7.04 -2.93 31.45
N ALA A 161 -7.36 -2.57 30.21
CA ALA A 161 -8.70 -2.11 29.84
C ALA A 161 -9.76 -3.20 30.09
N LEU A 162 -9.48 -4.45 29.70
CA LEU A 162 -10.39 -5.57 29.97
C LEU A 162 -10.57 -5.79 31.48
N LEU A 163 -9.49 -5.75 32.26
CA LEU A 163 -9.54 -5.82 33.72
C LEU A 163 -10.40 -4.70 34.32
N LEU A 164 -10.23 -3.47 33.85
CA LEU A 164 -11.02 -2.32 34.30
C LEU A 164 -12.49 -2.50 33.95
N VAL A 165 -12.84 -2.92 32.73
CA VAL A 165 -14.23 -3.17 32.31
C VAL A 165 -14.86 -4.30 33.15
N ILE A 166 -14.15 -5.41 33.35
CA ILE A 166 -14.63 -6.52 34.17
C ILE A 166 -14.78 -6.09 35.63
N GLY A 167 -13.84 -5.32 36.16
CA GLY A 167 -13.89 -4.77 37.53
C GLY A 167 -15.05 -3.79 37.73
N LEU A 168 -15.23 -2.84 36.81
CA LEU A 168 -16.32 -1.87 36.84
C LEU A 168 -17.68 -2.56 36.72
N THR A 169 -17.83 -3.54 35.82
CA THR A 169 -19.07 -4.31 35.70
C THR A 169 -19.30 -5.26 36.87
N ALA A 170 -18.27 -5.55 37.67
CA ALA A 170 -18.39 -6.31 38.91
C ALA A 170 -18.93 -5.49 40.09
N LEU A 171 -18.92 -4.16 39.99
CA LEU A 171 -19.59 -3.28 40.95
C LEU A 171 -21.10 -3.53 40.88
N GLY A 172 -21.65 -4.19 41.91
CA GLY A 172 -23.04 -4.62 41.97
C GLY A 172 -23.18 -6.15 42.02
N PRO A 173 -23.13 -6.86 40.87
CA PRO A 173 -23.36 -8.31 40.83
C PRO A 173 -22.25 -9.15 41.46
N GLY A 174 -21.12 -8.55 41.85
CA GLY A 174 -20.02 -9.23 42.55
C GLY A 174 -19.12 -10.06 41.63
N TRP A 175 -17.96 -10.48 42.13
CA TRP A 175 -17.00 -11.23 41.30
C TRP A 175 -17.49 -12.67 41.04
N THR A 176 -17.41 -13.13 39.79
CA THR A 176 -17.87 -14.47 39.38
C THR A 176 -16.74 -15.32 38.83
N ARG A 177 -16.87 -16.66 38.87
CA ARG A 177 -15.88 -17.57 38.25
C ARG A 177 -15.74 -17.35 36.75
N ALA A 178 -16.82 -16.99 36.05
CA ALA A 178 -16.78 -16.64 34.64
C ALA A 178 -15.86 -15.42 34.38
N ARG A 179 -15.87 -14.41 35.26
CA ARG A 179 -14.95 -13.27 35.17
C ARG A 179 -13.50 -13.69 35.39
N THR A 180 -13.24 -14.58 36.35
CA THR A 180 -11.92 -15.18 36.55
C THR A 180 -11.46 -15.93 35.29
N ALA A 181 -12.32 -16.78 34.71
CA ALA A 181 -12.02 -17.52 33.49
C ALA A 181 -11.73 -16.59 32.30
N ALA A 182 -12.49 -15.49 32.14
CA ALA A 182 -12.27 -14.49 31.10
C ALA A 182 -10.90 -13.81 31.25
N LEU A 183 -10.53 -13.40 32.47
CA LEU A 183 -9.23 -12.77 32.72
C LEU A 183 -8.07 -13.74 32.53
N LEU A 184 -8.19 -14.98 33.01
CA LEU A 184 -7.17 -16.00 32.78
C LEU A 184 -7.00 -16.31 31.29
N ALA A 185 -8.11 -16.44 30.54
CA ALA A 185 -8.06 -16.60 29.10
C ALA A 185 -7.38 -15.39 28.43
N ALA A 186 -7.69 -14.17 28.85
CA ALA A 186 -7.05 -12.97 28.33
C ALA A 186 -5.54 -12.95 28.59
N VAL A 187 -5.10 -13.32 29.81
CA VAL A 187 -3.68 -13.42 30.17
C VAL A 187 -2.96 -14.45 29.32
N LEU A 188 -3.56 -15.63 29.12
CA LEU A 188 -2.99 -16.68 28.28
C LEU A 188 -2.92 -16.24 26.81
N THR A 189 -3.99 -15.66 26.26
CA THR A 189 -3.99 -15.11 24.90
C THR A 189 -2.94 -14.01 24.75
N ALA A 190 -2.85 -13.09 25.70
CA ALA A 190 -1.83 -12.04 25.72
C ALA A 190 -0.41 -12.60 25.81
N GLY A 191 -0.18 -13.65 26.60
CA GLY A 191 1.09 -14.37 26.69
C GLY A 191 1.47 -15.01 25.35
N LEU A 192 0.53 -15.65 24.67
CA LEU A 192 0.74 -16.21 23.32
C LEU A 192 1.06 -15.11 22.29
N LEU A 193 0.34 -13.99 22.33
CA LEU A 193 0.60 -12.84 21.46
C LEU A 193 1.96 -12.19 21.75
N ALA A 194 2.34 -12.05 23.02
CA ALA A 194 3.65 -11.54 23.43
C ALA A 194 4.78 -12.49 23.00
N GLY A 195 4.59 -13.80 23.15
CA GLY A 195 5.51 -14.83 22.66
C GLY A 195 5.65 -14.78 21.13
N ALA A 196 4.54 -14.68 20.40
CA ALA A 196 4.54 -14.51 18.94
C ALA A 196 5.24 -13.21 18.52
N ALA A 197 5.02 -12.11 19.23
CA ALA A 197 5.71 -10.83 19.01
C ALA A 197 7.22 -10.97 19.24
N TRP A 198 7.62 -11.68 20.29
CA TRP A 198 9.03 -11.91 20.61
C TRP A 198 9.73 -12.79 19.56
N LEU A 199 9.10 -13.89 19.16
CA LEU A 199 9.60 -14.78 18.10
C LEU A 199 9.73 -14.04 16.75
N ASN A 200 8.89 -13.04 16.51
CA ASN A 200 8.90 -12.24 15.29
C ASN A 200 9.51 -10.84 15.47
N ARG A 201 10.27 -10.60 16.53
CA ARG A 201 10.85 -9.27 16.83
C ARG A 201 11.70 -8.70 15.69
N ALA A 202 12.43 -9.56 14.98
CA ALA A 202 13.24 -9.17 13.82
C ALA A 202 12.40 -8.80 12.58
N ARG A 203 11.12 -9.20 12.55
CA ARG A 203 10.20 -9.04 11.41
C ARG A 203 9.05 -8.07 11.68
N GLY A 204 9.13 -7.27 12.75
CA GLY A 204 8.09 -6.30 13.13
C GLY A 204 7.11 -6.77 14.20
N GLY A 205 7.43 -7.85 14.92
CA GLY A 205 6.67 -8.33 16.07
C GLY A 205 5.31 -8.89 15.68
N LEU A 206 4.25 -8.41 16.32
CA LEU A 206 2.87 -8.87 16.11
C LEU A 206 2.31 -8.56 14.71
N LEU A 207 2.91 -7.60 14.00
CA LEU A 207 2.50 -7.25 12.64
C LEU A 207 3.05 -8.24 11.59
N ALA A 208 4.09 -9.02 11.92
CA ALA A 208 4.74 -9.91 10.97
C ALA A 208 3.80 -10.93 10.29
N PRO A 209 2.85 -11.58 11.00
CA PRO A 209 1.94 -12.55 10.37
C PRO A 209 0.89 -11.90 9.45
N VAL A 210 0.55 -10.64 9.70
CA VAL A 210 -0.44 -9.88 8.93
C VAL A 210 0.18 -9.02 7.84
N ALA A 211 1.50 -8.85 7.86
CA ALA A 211 2.25 -8.19 6.80
C ALA A 211 2.33 -9.07 5.54
N GLY A 212 2.19 -8.43 4.39
CA GLY A 212 2.45 -8.95 3.06
C GLY A 212 3.93 -9.18 2.79
N GLU A 213 4.22 -9.90 1.70
CA GLU A 213 5.60 -10.09 1.22
C GLU A 213 6.21 -8.79 0.69
N ASP A 214 5.34 -7.87 0.26
CA ASP A 214 5.62 -6.49 -0.12
C ASP A 214 5.90 -5.57 1.09
N GLY A 215 5.80 -6.06 2.33
CA GLY A 215 6.04 -5.28 3.54
C GLY A 215 4.90 -4.35 3.94
N ARG A 216 3.72 -4.45 3.31
CA ARG A 216 2.49 -3.71 3.69
C ARG A 216 1.60 -4.54 4.61
N LEU A 217 0.66 -3.97 5.35
CA LEU A 217 -0.37 -4.80 6.02
C LEU A 217 -1.35 -5.37 4.99
N SER A 218 -1.71 -6.64 5.14
CA SER A 218 -2.71 -7.28 4.30
C SER A 218 -4.08 -7.25 4.97
N THR A 219 -5.05 -6.59 4.33
CA THR A 219 -6.44 -6.50 4.79
C THR A 219 -7.04 -7.88 5.08
N GLY A 220 -6.89 -8.83 4.15
CA GLY A 220 -7.35 -10.21 4.32
C GLY A 220 -6.72 -10.92 5.51
N ARG A 221 -5.39 -10.83 5.69
CA ARG A 221 -4.69 -11.46 6.83
C ARG A 221 -5.04 -10.81 8.15
N ALA A 222 -5.21 -9.49 8.18
CA ALA A 222 -5.61 -8.76 9.38
C ALA A 222 -7.02 -9.18 9.82
N ALA A 223 -7.98 -9.23 8.90
CA ALA A 223 -9.33 -9.72 9.19
C ALA A 223 -9.31 -11.18 9.67
N ALA A 224 -8.60 -12.08 8.98
CA ALA A 224 -8.47 -13.47 9.38
C ALA A 224 -7.81 -13.63 10.76
N GLY A 225 -6.73 -12.87 11.03
CA GLY A 225 -6.06 -12.85 12.31
C GLY A 225 -6.97 -12.39 13.45
N ALA A 226 -7.78 -11.34 13.22
CA ALA A 226 -8.73 -10.83 14.20
C ALA A 226 -9.84 -11.84 14.53
N TRP A 227 -10.40 -12.50 13.51
CA TRP A 227 -11.40 -13.56 13.69
C TRP A 227 -10.82 -14.79 14.40
N THR A 228 -9.60 -15.20 14.05
CA THR A 228 -8.89 -16.29 14.77
C THR A 228 -8.64 -15.91 16.23
N LEU A 229 -8.23 -14.68 16.50
CA LEU A 229 -7.99 -14.20 17.87
C LEU A 229 -9.26 -14.25 18.70
N LEU A 230 -10.38 -13.77 18.16
CA LEU A 230 -11.69 -13.85 18.81
C LEU A 230 -12.10 -15.30 19.09
N ALA A 231 -12.03 -16.17 18.08
CA ALA A 231 -12.42 -17.57 18.21
C ALA A 231 -11.55 -18.32 19.23
N GLY A 232 -10.23 -18.10 19.19
CA GLY A 232 -9.28 -18.68 20.14
C GLY A 232 -9.51 -18.19 21.57
N TYR A 233 -9.74 -16.89 21.76
CA TYR A 233 -10.08 -16.32 23.06
C TYR A 233 -11.40 -16.90 23.60
N ALA A 234 -12.46 -16.96 22.79
CA ALA A 234 -13.76 -17.50 23.20
C ALA A 234 -13.66 -18.98 23.61
N LEU A 235 -12.92 -19.78 22.84
CA LEU A 235 -12.68 -21.19 23.16
C LEU A 235 -11.90 -21.34 24.47
N LEU A 236 -10.83 -20.55 24.66
CA LEU A 236 -10.02 -20.60 25.86
C LEU A 236 -10.81 -20.15 27.10
N HIS A 237 -11.64 -19.11 26.94
CA HIS A 237 -12.55 -18.64 27.98
C HIS A 237 -13.50 -19.76 28.44
N LEU A 238 -14.16 -20.44 27.50
CA LEU A 238 -15.09 -21.55 27.80
C LEU A 238 -14.36 -22.75 28.41
N ALA A 239 -13.17 -23.10 27.91
CA ALA A 239 -12.36 -24.18 28.45
C ALA A 239 -11.96 -23.92 29.92
N LEU A 240 -11.55 -22.69 30.25
CA LEU A 240 -11.24 -22.31 31.63
C LEU A 240 -12.50 -22.21 32.49
N ALA A 241 -13.62 -21.73 31.95
CA ALA A 241 -14.89 -21.71 32.66
C ALA A 241 -15.35 -23.14 33.02
N LEU A 242 -15.15 -24.10 32.12
CA LEU A 242 -15.43 -25.51 32.33
C LEU A 242 -14.50 -26.12 33.40
N ALA A 243 -13.20 -25.80 33.36
CA ALA A 243 -12.23 -26.25 34.36
C ALA A 243 -12.54 -25.72 35.77
N LEU A 244 -13.10 -24.52 35.87
CA LEU A 244 -13.50 -23.87 37.12
C LEU A 244 -14.96 -24.16 37.51
N ALA A 245 -15.69 -24.98 36.75
CA ALA A 245 -17.09 -25.27 37.00
C ALA A 245 -17.26 -26.28 38.15
N ASP A 246 -17.95 -25.83 39.19
CA ASP A 246 -18.38 -26.66 40.32
C ASP A 246 -19.79 -27.21 40.07
N GLY A 247 -19.91 -28.53 40.07
CA GLY A 247 -21.19 -29.25 39.89
C GLY A 247 -21.51 -29.64 38.45
N SER A 248 -22.25 -30.74 38.29
CA SER A 248 -22.65 -31.29 36.98
C SER A 248 -23.51 -30.32 36.17
N ALA A 249 -24.51 -29.69 36.79
CA ALA A 249 -25.43 -28.78 36.10
C ALA A 249 -24.77 -27.51 35.52
N ALA A 250 -23.62 -27.09 36.05
CA ALA A 250 -22.84 -25.98 35.48
C ALA A 250 -22.00 -26.46 34.29
N ARG A 251 -21.44 -27.67 34.36
CA ARG A 251 -20.70 -28.31 33.28
C ARG A 251 -21.61 -28.63 32.09
N ASP A 252 -22.79 -29.17 32.35
CA ASP A 252 -23.77 -29.51 31.32
C ASP A 252 -24.17 -28.28 30.50
N ARG A 253 -24.45 -27.15 31.17
CA ARG A 253 -24.74 -25.86 30.50
C ARG A 253 -23.61 -25.35 29.60
N LEU A 254 -22.36 -25.52 30.02
CA LEU A 254 -21.19 -25.12 29.23
C LEU A 254 -20.97 -26.06 28.04
N LEU A 255 -21.18 -27.36 28.22
CA LEU A 255 -21.12 -28.36 27.15
C LEU A 255 -22.25 -28.18 26.13
N ASP A 256 -23.45 -27.83 26.58
CA ASP A 256 -24.57 -27.41 25.74
C ASP A 256 -24.21 -26.16 24.93
N GLY A 257 -23.58 -25.17 25.57
CA GLY A 257 -23.14 -23.93 24.93
C GLY A 257 -22.01 -24.09 23.90
N LEU A 258 -21.22 -25.16 24.00
CA LEU A 258 -20.25 -25.61 22.99
C LEU A 258 -20.92 -26.39 21.84
N GLY A 259 -22.20 -26.75 21.98
CA GLY A 259 -22.93 -27.58 21.03
C GLY A 259 -22.54 -29.06 21.08
N TRP A 260 -21.96 -29.54 22.20
CA TRP A 260 -21.50 -30.92 22.36
C TRP A 260 -22.55 -31.86 22.96
N SER A 261 -23.67 -31.34 23.47
CA SER A 261 -24.77 -32.21 23.87
C SER A 261 -25.59 -32.66 22.67
N GLY A 262 -25.94 -33.95 22.65
CA GLY A 262 -26.76 -34.58 21.61
C GLY A 262 -28.20 -34.08 21.51
N SER A 263 -28.56 -32.97 22.17
CA SER A 263 -29.92 -32.42 22.23
C SER A 263 -30.32 -31.60 20.98
N GLY A 264 -29.44 -31.47 19.98
CA GLY A 264 -29.75 -30.86 18.68
C GLY A 264 -30.05 -29.35 18.69
N ALA A 265 -30.14 -28.72 19.86
CA ALA A 265 -30.49 -27.30 20.01
C ALA A 265 -29.27 -26.34 20.02
N GLY A 266 -28.06 -26.85 20.27
CA GLY A 266 -26.86 -26.01 20.50
C GLY A 266 -26.04 -25.63 19.26
N ALA A 267 -26.22 -26.31 18.13
CA ALA A 267 -25.37 -26.10 16.94
C ALA A 267 -25.61 -24.75 16.22
N GLY A 268 -26.78 -24.12 16.42
CA GLY A 268 -27.17 -22.91 15.70
C GLY A 268 -26.34 -21.65 16.04
N GLY A 269 -25.80 -21.56 17.25
CA GLY A 269 -25.04 -20.39 17.70
C GLY A 269 -23.59 -20.38 17.19
N ALA A 270 -22.86 -21.48 17.42
CA ALA A 270 -21.44 -21.59 17.06
C ALA A 270 -21.21 -21.72 15.54
N ALA A 271 -22.17 -22.27 14.79
CA ALA A 271 -22.05 -22.47 13.35
C ALA A 271 -21.79 -21.15 12.61
N GLY A 272 -22.47 -20.07 12.98
CA GLY A 272 -22.27 -18.75 12.38
C GLY A 272 -20.84 -18.24 12.54
N LEU A 273 -20.25 -18.40 13.73
CA LEU A 273 -18.85 -18.04 13.99
C LEU A 273 -17.88 -18.90 13.19
N VAL A 274 -18.05 -20.23 13.21
CA VAL A 274 -17.17 -21.17 12.50
C VAL A 274 -17.21 -20.91 10.99
N VAL A 275 -18.39 -20.74 10.42
CA VAL A 275 -18.57 -20.41 9.00
C VAL A 275 -17.92 -19.07 8.68
N THR A 276 -18.11 -18.04 9.52
CA THR A 276 -17.51 -16.73 9.31
C THR A 276 -15.98 -16.80 9.32
N VAL A 277 -15.39 -17.48 10.31
CA VAL A 277 -13.94 -17.71 10.39
C VAL A 277 -13.45 -18.45 9.14
N ALA A 278 -14.14 -19.52 8.74
CA ALA A 278 -13.78 -20.31 7.57
C ALA A 278 -13.82 -19.47 6.27
N VAL A 279 -14.86 -18.67 6.07
CA VAL A 279 -15.02 -17.82 4.88
C VAL A 279 -13.96 -16.73 4.83
N VAL A 280 -13.70 -16.06 5.96
CA VAL A 280 -12.66 -15.02 6.05
C VAL A 280 -11.27 -15.61 5.74
N TRP A 281 -10.96 -16.81 6.25
CA TRP A 281 -9.72 -17.52 5.92
C TRP A 281 -9.66 -17.94 4.45
N ALA A 282 -10.76 -18.48 3.91
CA ALA A 282 -10.85 -18.85 2.50
C ALA A 282 -10.60 -17.65 1.58
N ALA A 283 -11.19 -16.49 1.90
CA ALA A 283 -10.95 -15.24 1.17
C ALA A 283 -9.49 -14.77 1.31
N ALA A 284 -8.91 -14.80 2.51
CA ALA A 284 -7.52 -14.39 2.72
C ALA A 284 -6.51 -15.30 1.98
N LEU A 285 -6.71 -16.62 2.01
CA LEU A 285 -5.88 -17.59 1.30
C LEU A 285 -6.11 -17.52 -0.21
N GLY A 286 -7.36 -17.37 -0.65
CA GLY A 286 -7.72 -17.17 -2.05
C GLY A 286 -7.07 -15.91 -2.63
N ALA A 287 -7.15 -14.78 -1.91
CA ALA A 287 -6.52 -13.54 -2.30
C ALA A 287 -4.99 -13.70 -2.41
N ARG A 288 -4.36 -14.38 -1.44
CA ARG A 288 -2.93 -14.71 -1.50
C ARG A 288 -2.60 -15.58 -2.72
N ALA A 289 -3.40 -16.61 -3.00
CA ALA A 289 -3.17 -17.50 -4.13
C ALA A 289 -3.29 -16.77 -5.48
N VAL A 290 -4.33 -15.93 -5.63
CA VAL A 290 -4.55 -15.09 -6.82
C VAL A 290 -3.37 -14.14 -7.02
N VAL A 291 -2.98 -13.39 -5.98
CA VAL A 291 -1.86 -12.44 -6.06
C VAL A 291 -0.57 -13.18 -6.40
N ALA A 292 -0.27 -14.30 -5.75
CA ALA A 292 0.93 -15.08 -6.01
C ALA A 292 0.97 -15.66 -7.44
N TYR A 293 -0.17 -16.16 -7.94
CA TYR A 293 -0.29 -16.61 -9.33
C TYR A 293 -0.02 -15.47 -10.31
N ARG A 294 -0.61 -14.29 -10.07
CA ARG A 294 -0.50 -13.14 -10.97
C ARG A 294 0.86 -12.45 -10.93
N LEU A 295 1.54 -12.46 -9.80
CA LEU A 295 2.95 -12.08 -9.70
C LEU A 295 3.82 -13.01 -10.57
N ARG A 296 3.61 -14.33 -10.49
CA ARG A 296 4.36 -15.31 -11.30
C ARG A 296 4.06 -15.23 -12.79
N SER A 297 2.81 -14.93 -13.18
CA SER A 297 2.41 -14.80 -14.59
C SER A 297 2.72 -13.42 -15.18
N GLY A 298 3.29 -12.49 -14.40
CA GLY A 298 3.56 -11.11 -14.83
C GLY A 298 2.29 -10.26 -15.03
N GLY A 299 1.13 -10.75 -14.59
CA GLY A 299 -0.14 -10.05 -14.64
C GLY A 299 -0.35 -9.02 -13.51
N LEU A 300 0.53 -9.00 -12.52
CA LEU A 300 0.55 -8.04 -11.41
C LEU A 300 2.00 -7.69 -11.04
N THR A 301 2.24 -6.41 -10.75
CA THR A 301 3.53 -5.93 -10.24
C THR A 301 3.30 -5.22 -8.92
N LYS A 302 4.07 -5.58 -7.89
CA LYS A 302 4.03 -4.92 -6.58
C LYS A 302 5.41 -4.40 -6.23
N THR A 303 5.46 -3.17 -5.72
CA THR A 303 6.68 -2.61 -5.15
C THR A 303 6.71 -2.83 -3.64
N ARG A 304 7.92 -3.00 -3.12
CA ARG A 304 8.12 -3.18 -1.69
C ARG A 304 7.87 -1.85 -0.97
N ALA A 305 7.04 -1.87 0.07
CA ALA A 305 6.89 -0.74 0.98
C ALA A 305 8.04 -0.71 1.97
N ALA A 306 8.46 0.51 2.34
CA ALA A 306 9.50 0.71 3.35
C ALA A 306 9.10 0.23 4.75
N ARG A 307 7.80 0.34 5.09
CA ARG A 307 7.23 -0.15 6.35
C ARG A 307 5.70 -0.35 6.22
N PRO A 308 5.11 -1.32 6.93
CA PRO A 308 3.67 -1.44 7.02
C PRO A 308 3.09 -0.30 7.86
N ARG A 309 1.92 0.20 7.44
CA ARG A 309 1.18 1.28 8.08
C ARG A 309 -0.24 0.81 8.37
N GLY A 310 -0.87 1.34 9.42
CA GLY A 310 -2.28 1.04 9.70
C GLY A 310 -3.21 1.46 8.55
N ALA A 311 -2.85 2.52 7.83
CA ALA A 311 -3.56 2.98 6.64
C ALA A 311 -3.61 1.92 5.53
N ASP A 312 -2.62 1.02 5.44
CA ASP A 312 -2.55 -0.02 4.40
C ASP A 312 -3.77 -0.96 4.43
N LEU A 313 -4.51 -1.04 5.54
CA LEU A 313 -5.75 -1.82 5.62
C LEU A 313 -6.90 -1.18 4.83
N LEU A 314 -6.82 0.13 4.59
CA LEU A 314 -7.87 0.96 4.04
C LEU A 314 -7.47 1.61 2.71
N THR A 315 -6.18 1.55 2.34
CA THR A 315 -5.64 2.21 1.15
C THR A 315 -5.04 1.23 0.15
N ASP A 316 -5.12 1.58 -1.13
CA ASP A 316 -4.43 0.88 -2.20
C ASP A 316 -2.90 1.10 -2.15
N ASP A 317 -2.17 0.47 -3.07
CA ASP A 317 -0.71 0.56 -3.13
C ASP A 317 -0.21 2.00 -3.41
N ALA A 318 -1.05 2.87 -3.99
CA ALA A 318 -0.81 4.30 -4.20
C ALA A 318 -1.22 5.18 -3.00
N GLY A 319 -1.77 4.61 -1.92
CA GLY A 319 -2.20 5.33 -0.73
C GLY A 319 -3.59 5.97 -0.84
N ARG A 320 -4.37 5.66 -1.88
CA ARG A 320 -5.76 6.12 -2.05
C ARG A 320 -6.72 5.18 -1.34
N ALA A 321 -7.84 5.69 -0.82
CA ALA A 321 -8.83 4.84 -0.15
C ALA A 321 -9.35 3.75 -1.11
N ALA A 322 -9.19 2.49 -0.73
CA ALA A 322 -9.64 1.33 -1.50
C ALA A 322 -11.05 0.95 -1.03
N ALA A 323 -12.08 1.39 -1.76
CA ALA A 323 -13.47 1.26 -1.34
C ALA A 323 -13.86 -0.18 -0.94
N VAL A 324 -13.39 -1.18 -1.69
CA VAL A 324 -13.64 -2.60 -1.40
C VAL A 324 -12.95 -3.05 -0.10
N ASP A 325 -11.71 -2.64 0.12
CA ASP A 325 -10.97 -2.99 1.34
C ASP A 325 -11.58 -2.29 2.57
N VAL A 326 -11.97 -1.01 2.43
CA VAL A 326 -12.69 -0.26 3.47
C VAL A 326 -14.01 -0.95 3.82
N GLN A 327 -14.81 -1.33 2.82
CA GLN A 327 -16.07 -2.04 3.03
C GLN A 327 -15.86 -3.36 3.78
N TYR A 328 -14.85 -4.14 3.39
CA TYR A 328 -14.52 -5.40 4.03
C TYR A 328 -14.06 -5.25 5.48
N VAL A 329 -13.22 -4.25 5.76
CA VAL A 329 -12.77 -3.94 7.12
C VAL A 329 -13.94 -3.49 7.99
N VAL A 330 -14.78 -2.57 7.51
CA VAL A 330 -15.91 -2.03 8.28
C VAL A 330 -16.92 -3.12 8.61
N VAL A 331 -17.32 -3.93 7.62
CA VAL A 331 -18.26 -5.05 7.83
C VAL A 331 -17.68 -6.07 8.80
N SER A 332 -16.42 -6.47 8.60
CA SER A 332 -15.75 -7.44 9.49
C SER A 332 -15.60 -6.90 10.91
N ALA A 333 -15.23 -5.63 11.08
CA ALA A 333 -15.08 -5.00 12.39
C ALA A 333 -16.42 -4.89 13.13
N ALA A 334 -17.50 -4.52 12.44
CA ALA A 334 -18.84 -4.46 13.03
C ALA A 334 -19.31 -5.85 13.49
N ALA A 335 -19.09 -6.89 12.68
CA ALA A 335 -19.43 -8.27 13.02
C ALA A 335 -18.57 -8.82 14.18
N LEU A 336 -17.27 -8.49 14.23
CA LEU A 336 -16.38 -8.80 15.35
C LEU A 336 -16.86 -8.15 16.65
N LEU A 337 -17.21 -6.85 16.60
CA LEU A 337 -17.73 -6.12 17.75
C LEU A 337 -19.05 -6.74 18.24
N PHE A 338 -19.95 -7.06 17.32
CA PHE A 338 -21.19 -7.75 17.64
C PHE A 338 -20.92 -9.09 18.35
N ALA A 339 -19.99 -9.90 17.84
CA ALA A 339 -19.63 -11.19 18.44
C ALA A 339 -18.96 -11.03 19.84
N LEU A 340 -18.13 -10.01 20.03
CA LEU A 340 -17.56 -9.66 21.34
C LEU A 340 -18.63 -9.27 22.36
N VAL A 341 -19.63 -8.47 21.94
CA VAL A 341 -20.76 -8.10 22.80
C VAL A 341 -21.58 -9.34 23.17
N GLN A 342 -21.83 -10.24 22.21
CA GLN A 342 -22.53 -11.50 22.48
C GLN A 342 -21.78 -12.36 23.50
N LEU A 343 -20.46 -12.49 23.36
CA LEU A 343 -19.61 -13.21 24.32
C LEU A 343 -19.70 -12.60 25.72
N GLY A 344 -19.68 -11.26 25.82
CA GLY A 344 -19.81 -10.57 27.10
C GLY A 344 -21.19 -10.74 27.75
N ARG A 345 -22.25 -10.84 26.94
CA ARG A 345 -23.64 -11.01 27.44
C ARG A 345 -23.99 -12.46 27.78
N ARG A 346 -23.38 -13.44 27.11
CA ARG A 346 -23.59 -14.88 27.29
C ARG A 346 -22.24 -15.60 27.37
N PRO A 347 -21.48 -15.43 28.46
CA PRO A 347 -20.12 -15.99 28.60
C PRO A 347 -20.08 -17.52 28.59
N GLU A 348 -21.21 -18.19 28.86
CA GLU A 348 -21.37 -19.64 28.84
C GLU A 348 -21.56 -20.24 27.43
N GLN A 349 -21.60 -19.41 26.38
CA GLN A 349 -21.84 -19.86 25.00
C GLN A 349 -20.80 -19.27 24.05
N LEU A 350 -20.50 -19.99 22.96
CA LEU A 350 -19.78 -19.40 21.84
C LEU A 350 -20.61 -18.25 21.24
N PRO A 351 -19.96 -17.19 20.69
CA PRO A 351 -20.66 -16.07 20.07
C PRO A 351 -21.63 -16.53 18.98
N GLY A 352 -22.93 -16.42 19.29
CA GLY A 352 -24.01 -16.71 18.35
C GLY A 352 -24.15 -15.63 17.29
N LEU A 353 -23.48 -15.79 16.16
CA LEU A 353 -23.59 -14.87 15.01
C LEU A 353 -24.85 -15.20 14.21
N PRO A 354 -25.82 -14.27 14.07
CA PRO A 354 -26.97 -14.45 13.22
C PRO A 354 -26.53 -14.74 11.78
N TRP A 355 -27.22 -15.66 11.10
CA TRP A 355 -26.92 -16.00 9.72
C TRP A 355 -26.88 -14.79 8.79
N GLY A 356 -27.72 -13.77 9.02
CA GLY A 356 -27.67 -12.52 8.27
C GLY A 356 -26.33 -11.78 8.40
N VAL A 357 -25.73 -11.75 9.60
CA VAL A 357 -24.41 -11.14 9.83
C VAL A 357 -23.31 -11.99 9.19
N ALA A 358 -23.36 -13.31 9.37
CA ALA A 358 -22.41 -14.23 8.75
C ALA A 358 -22.46 -14.14 7.21
N ALA A 359 -23.66 -14.08 6.62
CA ALA A 359 -23.87 -13.91 5.18
C ALA A 359 -23.33 -12.55 4.70
N LEU A 360 -23.55 -11.47 5.46
CA LEU A 360 -23.01 -10.15 5.11
C LEU A 360 -21.47 -10.15 5.09
N VAL A 361 -20.82 -10.76 6.09
CA VAL A 361 -19.36 -10.93 6.09
C VAL A 361 -18.92 -11.79 4.92
N ALA A 362 -19.64 -12.87 4.60
CA ALA A 362 -19.31 -13.74 3.49
C ALA A 362 -19.40 -13.05 2.12
N VAL A 363 -20.46 -12.26 1.88
CA VAL A 363 -20.62 -11.44 0.68
C VAL A 363 -19.49 -10.43 0.58
N SER A 364 -19.19 -9.74 1.68
CA SER A 364 -18.09 -8.77 1.74
C SER A 364 -16.73 -9.41 1.46
N ALA A 365 -16.46 -10.59 2.02
CA ALA A 365 -15.25 -11.37 1.76
C ALA A 365 -15.15 -11.82 0.30
N ALA A 366 -16.27 -12.23 -0.31
CA ALA A 366 -16.34 -12.61 -1.71
C ALA A 366 -16.07 -11.42 -2.65
N VAL A 367 -16.64 -10.24 -2.35
CA VAL A 367 -16.35 -9.00 -3.10
C VAL A 367 -14.88 -8.61 -2.97
N HIS A 368 -14.30 -8.70 -1.77
CA HIS A 368 -12.87 -8.48 -1.56
C HIS A 368 -12.00 -9.44 -2.38
N LEU A 369 -12.33 -10.73 -2.40
CA LEU A 369 -11.63 -11.71 -3.22
C LEU A 369 -11.79 -11.42 -4.72
N ALA A 370 -13.00 -11.09 -5.16
CA ALA A 370 -13.29 -10.76 -6.56
C ALA A 370 -12.51 -9.54 -7.03
N ALA A 371 -12.34 -8.52 -6.19
CA ALA A 371 -11.49 -7.36 -6.51
C ALA A 371 -10.05 -7.79 -6.83
N ARG A 372 -9.48 -8.77 -6.12
CA ARG A 372 -8.11 -9.27 -6.41
C ARG A 372 -7.98 -9.99 -7.75
N LEU A 373 -9.09 -10.52 -8.27
CA LEU A 373 -9.13 -11.14 -9.60
C LEU A 373 -9.07 -10.09 -10.72
N VAL A 374 -9.58 -8.88 -10.48
CA VAL A 374 -9.66 -7.81 -11.50
C VAL A 374 -8.58 -6.73 -11.35
N ASP A 375 -8.01 -6.54 -10.16
CA ASP A 375 -7.03 -5.48 -9.87
C ASP A 375 -5.75 -5.61 -10.70
N GLY A 376 -5.21 -4.54 -11.28
CA GLY A 376 -3.89 -4.55 -11.92
C GLY A 376 -3.87 -4.99 -13.39
N GLY A 377 -2.69 -5.00 -14.00
CA GLY A 377 -2.51 -5.34 -15.41
C GLY A 377 -1.04 -5.41 -15.77
N ARG A 378 -0.71 -6.27 -16.74
CA ARG A 378 0.63 -6.31 -17.32
C ARG A 378 0.89 -4.96 -18.01
N PRO A 379 2.09 -4.37 -17.87
CA PRO A 379 2.44 -3.17 -18.63
C PRO A 379 2.21 -3.43 -20.13
N ALA A 380 1.56 -2.50 -20.81
CA ALA A 380 1.22 -2.65 -22.22
C ALA A 380 1.65 -1.41 -22.99
N VAL A 381 2.44 -1.61 -24.03
CA VAL A 381 2.78 -0.55 -24.99
C VAL A 381 1.67 -0.52 -26.04
N LEU A 382 1.02 0.64 -26.16
CA LEU A 382 -0.09 0.85 -27.08
C LEU A 382 0.37 1.55 -28.36
N SER A 383 1.28 2.52 -28.24
CA SER A 383 1.88 3.20 -29.39
C SER A 383 3.24 3.80 -29.03
N VAL A 384 4.08 3.95 -30.04
CA VAL A 384 5.37 4.63 -29.94
C VAL A 384 5.40 5.72 -31.00
N VAL A 385 5.74 6.94 -30.61
CA VAL A 385 5.81 8.09 -31.53
C VAL A 385 7.10 8.87 -31.32
N ARG A 386 7.64 9.48 -32.38
CA ARG A 386 8.75 10.44 -32.27
C ARG A 386 8.28 11.67 -31.48
N VAL A 387 9.05 12.11 -30.48
CA VAL A 387 8.84 13.38 -29.80
C VAL A 387 9.15 14.49 -30.79
N ARG A 388 8.26 15.49 -30.88
CA ARG A 388 8.39 16.57 -31.86
C ARG A 388 8.69 17.88 -31.17
N GLU A 389 9.58 18.63 -31.77
CA GLU A 389 9.68 20.05 -31.52
C GLU A 389 8.64 20.79 -32.40
N PRO A 390 8.08 21.92 -31.95
CA PRO A 390 7.18 22.72 -32.76
C PRO A 390 7.81 23.10 -34.11
N GLY A 391 7.18 22.69 -35.22
CA GLY A 391 7.67 22.94 -36.59
C GLY A 391 8.26 21.72 -37.30
N ASP A 392 8.40 20.59 -36.61
CA ASP A 392 9.05 19.40 -37.15
C ASP A 392 8.09 18.53 -38.00
N LEU A 393 8.58 18.02 -39.13
CA LEU A 393 7.81 17.18 -40.06
C LEU A 393 7.62 15.76 -39.51
N HIS A 394 6.58 15.09 -39.97
CA HIS A 394 6.38 13.66 -39.69
C HIS A 394 7.42 12.83 -40.43
N THR A 395 8.49 12.46 -39.72
CA THR A 395 9.55 11.58 -40.21
C THR A 395 9.53 10.24 -39.48
N ALA A 396 10.14 9.23 -40.11
CA ALA A 396 10.39 7.96 -39.45
C ALA A 396 11.36 8.14 -38.27
N ILE A 397 11.34 7.20 -37.33
CA ILE A 397 12.13 7.24 -36.09
C ILE A 397 13.58 6.88 -36.43
N ARG A 398 14.52 7.75 -36.07
CA ARG A 398 15.95 7.55 -36.26
C ARG A 398 16.68 7.24 -34.97
N THR A 399 17.90 6.73 -35.09
CA THR A 399 18.82 6.71 -33.96
C THR A 399 19.10 8.14 -33.48
N GLY A 400 19.18 8.32 -32.15
CA GLY A 400 19.34 9.63 -31.52
C GLY A 400 18.05 10.45 -31.35
N ASP A 401 16.93 10.07 -31.98
CA ASP A 401 15.64 10.73 -31.74
C ASP A 401 15.12 10.41 -30.32
N ASP A 402 14.43 11.37 -29.70
CA ASP A 402 13.59 11.09 -28.54
C ASP A 402 12.28 10.46 -29.00
N ILE A 403 11.90 9.33 -28.39
CA ILE A 403 10.61 8.67 -28.61
C ILE A 403 9.73 8.76 -27.37
N GLU A 404 8.44 8.92 -27.61
CA GLU A 404 7.39 8.88 -26.63
C GLU A 404 6.67 7.53 -26.73
N VAL A 405 6.86 6.69 -25.72
CA VAL A 405 6.17 5.41 -25.56
C VAL A 405 4.89 5.65 -24.77
N ARG A 406 3.75 5.36 -25.36
CA ARG A 406 2.42 5.47 -24.76
C ARG A 406 1.86 4.11 -24.41
N GLY A 407 1.21 4.01 -23.27
CA GLY A 407 0.64 2.75 -22.83
C GLY A 407 0.01 2.81 -21.46
N THR A 408 0.03 1.68 -20.77
CA THR A 408 -0.53 1.54 -19.42
C THR A 408 0.40 0.74 -18.53
N GLY A 409 0.37 1.03 -17.23
CA GLY A 409 1.08 0.24 -16.22
C GLY A 409 2.60 0.38 -16.21
N PHE A 410 3.16 1.45 -16.80
CA PHE A 410 4.61 1.66 -16.83
C PHE A 410 5.20 1.99 -15.46
N VAL A 411 4.43 2.70 -14.64
CA VAL A 411 4.73 2.95 -13.23
C VAL A 411 3.66 2.25 -12.40
N PRO A 412 3.96 1.10 -11.78
CA PRO A 412 3.02 0.40 -10.91
C PRO A 412 2.58 1.29 -9.74
N PRO A 413 1.35 1.12 -9.21
CA PRO A 413 0.91 1.81 -8.00
C PRO A 413 1.91 1.61 -6.85
N GLY A 414 2.30 2.71 -6.18
CA GLY A 414 3.31 2.68 -5.13
C GLY A 414 4.77 2.65 -5.62
N ALA A 415 5.02 2.79 -6.93
CA ALA A 415 6.35 2.92 -7.54
C ALA A 415 6.77 4.37 -7.81
N GLU A 416 6.11 5.35 -7.17
CA GLU A 416 6.30 6.78 -7.42
C GLU A 416 7.54 7.37 -6.71
N SER A 417 8.22 6.57 -5.89
CA SER A 417 9.46 7.04 -5.27
C SER A 417 10.54 7.26 -6.33
N PRO A 418 11.40 8.28 -6.17
CA PRO A 418 12.43 8.60 -7.16
C PRO A 418 13.35 7.41 -7.49
N GLU A 419 13.69 6.61 -6.48
CA GLU A 419 14.49 5.39 -6.62
C GLU A 419 13.80 4.34 -7.50
N LEU A 420 12.49 4.14 -7.32
CA LEU A 420 11.74 3.16 -8.11
C LEU A 420 11.51 3.67 -9.53
N LEU A 421 11.27 4.97 -9.71
CA LEU A 421 11.17 5.58 -11.04
C LEU A 421 12.48 5.40 -11.84
N ALA A 422 13.64 5.58 -11.21
CA ALA A 422 14.94 5.37 -11.87
C ALA A 422 15.19 3.92 -12.35
N ARG A 423 14.45 2.95 -11.81
CA ARG A 423 14.54 1.53 -12.21
C ARG A 423 13.69 1.19 -13.44
N VAL A 424 12.89 2.12 -13.96
CA VAL A 424 12.11 1.89 -15.19
C VAL A 424 13.05 1.91 -16.39
N VAL A 425 12.95 0.87 -17.22
CA VAL A 425 13.83 0.66 -18.39
C VAL A 425 12.99 0.40 -19.63
N VAL A 426 13.42 0.92 -20.77
CA VAL A 426 12.89 0.53 -22.08
C VAL A 426 13.96 -0.28 -22.79
N ARG A 427 13.62 -1.52 -23.14
CA ARG A 427 14.46 -2.39 -23.96
C ARG A 427 14.10 -2.19 -25.42
N ILE A 428 15.08 -1.79 -26.23
CA ILE A 428 14.94 -1.62 -27.67
C ILE A 428 15.90 -2.61 -28.33
N GLY A 429 15.36 -3.68 -28.92
CA GLY A 429 16.14 -4.82 -29.39
C GLY A 429 16.90 -5.48 -28.24
N ALA A 430 18.24 -5.47 -28.33
CA ALA A 430 19.15 -5.98 -27.29
C ALA A 430 19.57 -4.90 -26.27
N VAL A 431 19.29 -3.62 -26.53
CA VAL A 431 19.81 -2.50 -25.74
C VAL A 431 18.81 -2.13 -24.64
N HIS A 432 19.32 -1.93 -23.42
CA HIS A 432 18.53 -1.48 -22.28
C HIS A 432 18.77 0.01 -22.06
N VAL A 433 17.69 0.79 -22.09
CA VAL A 433 17.75 2.25 -21.94
C VAL A 433 17.02 2.64 -20.67
N HIS A 434 17.74 3.22 -19.72
CA HIS A 434 17.12 3.79 -18.52
C HIS A 434 16.24 4.98 -18.91
N VAL A 435 15.03 5.03 -18.38
CA VAL A 435 14.13 6.15 -18.63
C VAL A 435 14.64 7.36 -17.83
N PRO A 436 14.96 8.48 -18.49
CA PRO A 436 15.52 9.63 -17.80
C PRO A 436 14.50 10.26 -16.85
N LEU A 437 14.96 10.57 -15.63
CA LEU A 437 14.18 11.34 -14.66
C LEU A 437 14.09 12.79 -15.11
N VAL A 438 12.89 13.24 -15.47
CA VAL A 438 12.64 14.65 -15.84
C VAL A 438 11.91 15.33 -14.68
N PRO A 439 12.60 16.16 -13.88
CA PRO A 439 12.02 16.78 -12.70
C PRO A 439 11.03 17.89 -13.11
N VAL A 440 9.95 17.98 -12.35
CA VAL A 440 9.00 19.11 -12.37
C VAL A 440 8.71 19.52 -10.93
N PRO A 441 8.22 20.74 -10.67
CA PRO A 441 7.87 21.14 -9.32
C PRO A 441 6.93 20.10 -8.67
N GLY A 442 7.35 19.53 -7.54
CA GLY A 442 6.55 18.54 -6.82
C GLY A 442 6.74 17.08 -7.26
N GLY A 443 7.45 16.77 -8.37
CA GLY A 443 7.57 15.39 -8.84
C GLY A 443 8.40 15.21 -10.12
N PHE A 444 7.96 14.25 -10.95
CA PHE A 444 8.61 13.93 -12.22
C PHE A 444 7.56 13.87 -13.33
N ALA A 445 7.87 14.45 -14.49
CA ALA A 445 7.05 14.30 -15.69
C ALA A 445 7.37 13.00 -16.46
N ASN A 446 8.57 12.44 -16.22
CA ASN A 446 9.04 11.20 -16.81
C ASN A 446 9.93 10.49 -15.79
N PRO A 447 9.76 9.17 -15.54
CA PRO A 447 8.71 8.27 -16.03
C PRO A 447 7.29 8.65 -15.56
N ALA A 448 6.27 8.42 -16.40
CA ALA A 448 4.86 8.51 -16.02
C ALA A 448 4.11 7.18 -16.24
N ALA A 449 2.97 7.00 -15.58
CA ALA A 449 2.22 5.74 -15.59
C ALA A 449 1.75 5.27 -16.98
N THR A 450 1.53 6.22 -17.89
CA THR A 450 1.00 5.98 -19.24
C THR A 450 1.90 6.51 -20.36
N ARG A 451 2.99 7.19 -20.03
CA ARG A 451 3.90 7.83 -20.98
C ARG A 451 5.34 7.74 -20.50
N LEU A 452 6.24 7.33 -21.37
CA LEU A 452 7.69 7.39 -21.17
C LEU A 452 8.32 8.15 -22.32
N THR A 453 9.29 9.01 -22.02
CA THR A 453 10.13 9.67 -23.04
C THR A 453 11.54 9.12 -22.92
N VAL A 454 12.08 8.57 -24.00
CA VAL A 454 13.37 7.87 -23.99
C VAL A 454 14.11 8.15 -25.29
N PRO A 455 15.42 8.43 -25.25
CA PRO A 455 16.23 8.55 -26.46
C PRO A 455 16.43 7.18 -27.11
N VAL A 456 16.43 7.12 -28.45
CA VAL A 456 16.83 5.94 -29.20
C VAL A 456 18.37 5.87 -29.20
N PRO A 457 19.00 4.86 -28.58
CA PRO A 457 20.45 4.75 -28.56
C PRO A 457 21.02 4.55 -29.96
N VAL A 458 22.22 5.08 -30.19
CA VAL A 458 22.98 4.88 -31.43
C VAL A 458 23.39 3.43 -31.66
N ASP A 459 23.47 2.64 -30.59
CA ASP A 459 23.85 1.22 -30.66
C ASP A 459 22.69 0.30 -31.11
N VAL A 460 21.50 0.86 -31.35
CA VAL A 460 20.36 0.08 -31.84
C VAL A 460 20.48 -0.10 -33.36
N GLU A 461 20.48 -1.36 -33.80
CA GLU A 461 20.50 -1.70 -35.22
C GLU A 461 19.28 -1.10 -35.95
N PRO A 462 19.49 -0.38 -37.07
CA PRO A 462 18.41 0.06 -37.94
C PRO A 462 17.59 -1.12 -38.48
N GLY A 463 16.29 -0.92 -38.64
CA GLY A 463 15.34 -1.92 -39.11
C GLY A 463 14.23 -2.21 -38.10
N ARG A 464 13.60 -3.37 -38.28
CA ARG A 464 12.45 -3.79 -37.46
C ARG A 464 12.95 -4.41 -36.16
N THR A 465 12.70 -3.73 -35.05
CA THR A 465 13.15 -4.13 -33.71
C THR A 465 11.98 -4.26 -32.74
N GLU A 466 12.20 -4.99 -31.64
CA GLU A 466 11.22 -5.10 -30.56
C GLU A 466 11.47 -4.06 -29.48
N LEU A 467 10.43 -3.32 -29.10
CA LEU A 467 10.42 -2.45 -27.94
C LEU A 467 9.64 -3.10 -26.80
N ARG A 468 10.21 -3.09 -25.59
CA ARG A 468 9.57 -3.56 -24.36
C ARG A 468 9.81 -2.60 -23.22
N VAL A 469 8.81 -2.40 -22.38
CA VAL A 469 8.93 -1.63 -21.15
C VAL A 469 9.11 -2.58 -19.98
N VAL A 470 10.16 -2.36 -19.18
CA VAL A 470 10.43 -3.05 -17.93
C VAL A 470 10.13 -2.10 -16.79
N THR A 471 9.14 -2.44 -15.98
CA THR A 471 8.70 -1.63 -14.83
C THR A 471 9.69 -1.72 -13.67
N ALA A 472 9.58 -0.80 -12.70
CA ALA A 472 10.38 -0.82 -11.48
C ALA A 472 10.28 -2.13 -10.66
N GLY A 473 9.17 -2.87 -10.81
CA GLY A 473 8.99 -4.18 -10.18
C GLY A 473 9.40 -5.37 -11.06
N GLY A 474 10.07 -5.12 -12.19
CA GLY A 474 10.65 -6.13 -13.07
C GLY A 474 9.69 -6.79 -14.07
N ALA A 475 8.43 -6.35 -14.15
CA ALA A 475 7.51 -6.88 -15.15
C ALA A 475 7.79 -6.27 -16.53
N GLU A 476 7.87 -7.14 -17.55
CA GLU A 476 8.04 -6.75 -18.95
C GLU A 476 6.70 -6.67 -19.69
N SER A 477 6.56 -5.66 -20.55
CA SER A 477 5.45 -5.57 -21.49
C SER A 477 5.49 -6.67 -22.55
N ALA A 478 4.39 -6.81 -23.29
CA ALA A 478 4.45 -7.52 -24.57
C ALA A 478 5.39 -6.78 -25.55
N PRO A 479 6.04 -7.49 -26.50
CA PRO A 479 6.85 -6.85 -27.53
C PRO A 479 5.97 -5.95 -28.41
N TYR A 480 6.46 -4.73 -28.66
CA TYR A 480 5.91 -3.82 -29.65
C TYR A 480 6.90 -3.70 -30.79
N LEU A 481 6.45 -3.91 -32.02
CA LEU A 481 7.33 -3.81 -33.19
C LEU A 481 7.51 -2.37 -33.59
N LEU A 482 8.76 -1.95 -33.70
CA LEU A 482 9.19 -0.60 -34.05
C LEU A 482 10.10 -0.68 -35.27
N ASP A 483 9.90 0.21 -36.24
CA ASP A 483 10.80 0.35 -37.39
C ASP A 483 11.68 1.58 -37.17
N ILE A 484 12.99 1.36 -37.10
CA ILE A 484 14.00 2.40 -36.95
C ILE A 484 14.73 2.55 -38.28
N VAL A 485 14.92 3.78 -38.72
CA VAL A 485 15.71 4.12 -39.90
C VAL A 485 17.05 4.73 -39.50
N ASP A 486 18.03 4.69 -40.40
CA ASP A 486 19.32 5.39 -40.24
C ASP A 486 19.14 6.91 -40.04
#